data_AF-A0A3B8MSI2-F1
#
_entry.id   AF-A0A3B8MSI2-F1
#
_cell.length_a   1.000
_cell.length_b   1.000
_cell.length_c   1.000
_cell.angle_alpha   90.00
_cell.angle_beta   90.00
_cell.angle_gamma   90.00
#
_symmetry.space_group_name_H-M   'P 1'
#
loop_
_entity.id
_entity.type
_entity.pdbx_description
1 polymer ?
#
loop_
_entity_poly.entity_id
_entity_poly.type
_entity_poly.pdbx_seq_one_letter_code
_entity_poly.pdbx_strand_id
1 'polypeptide(L)'
;MAPAIDFQALSAQLNDNNQQAYVALESSKRNLNKIARSLTRSRDYKLISHQAWRQPFASQTQAVPILIQAGNHLGDDFEVDGTLLFYLSRFLHVKADLWYTPNLDQDMASTNGIGFSTNDINKELQASVIAASNYQLEHSRRMRSATLHYIDHPLFGILIQIEDYTGPPT
;
A
#
# COMPACT_ATOMS: atom_id res chain seq x y z
N MET A 1 -31.50 -5.37 -13.77
CA MET A 1 -31.47 -3.92 -13.47
C MET A 1 -30.16 -3.64 -12.76
N ALA A 2 -29.24 -2.91 -13.39
CA ALA A 2 -28.02 -2.46 -12.73
C ALA A 2 -28.40 -1.38 -11.69
N PRO A 3 -27.81 -1.37 -10.48
CA PRO A 3 -28.05 -0.30 -9.54
C PRO A 3 -27.46 0.99 -10.10
N ALA A 4 -28.28 2.03 -10.20
CA ALA A 4 -27.81 3.37 -10.55
C ALA A 4 -26.89 3.85 -9.42
N ILE A 5 -25.64 4.17 -9.75
CA ILE A 5 -24.74 4.83 -8.81
C ILE A 5 -25.30 6.22 -8.56
N ASP A 6 -25.76 6.47 -7.34
CA ASP A 6 -26.23 7.78 -6.92
C ASP A 6 -25.02 8.67 -6.58
N PHE A 7 -24.58 9.43 -7.59
CA PHE A 7 -23.50 10.38 -7.46
C PHE A 7 -23.83 11.56 -6.53
N GLN A 8 -25.12 11.80 -6.22
CA GLN A 8 -25.52 12.82 -5.24
C GLN A 8 -25.33 12.31 -3.81
N ALA A 9 -25.69 11.06 -3.52
CA ALA A 9 -25.39 10.42 -2.25
C ALA A 9 -23.86 10.33 -2.01
N LEU A 10 -23.10 9.96 -3.05
CA LEU A 10 -21.64 9.91 -2.97
C LEU A 10 -21.02 11.30 -2.73
N SER A 11 -21.50 12.34 -3.42
CA SER A 11 -20.98 13.71 -3.23
C SER A 11 -21.41 14.33 -1.90
N ALA A 12 -22.60 14.02 -1.38
CA ALA A 12 -23.03 14.43 -0.05
C ALA A 12 -22.17 13.82 1.06
N GLN A 13 -21.75 12.56 0.89
CA GLN A 13 -20.89 11.85 1.84
C GLN A 13 -19.42 12.30 1.76
N LEU A 14 -18.98 12.86 0.63
CA LEU A 14 -17.68 13.47 0.45
C LEU A 14 -17.62 14.94 0.95
N ASN A 15 -18.76 15.63 1.03
CA ASN A 15 -18.87 17.05 1.39
C ASN A 15 -19.21 17.32 2.87
N ASP A 16 -19.23 16.30 3.74
CA ASP A 16 -19.37 16.51 5.18
C ASP A 16 -18.07 17.09 5.75
N ASN A 17 -17.96 18.42 5.72
CA ASN A 17 -16.79 19.22 6.04
C ASN A 17 -16.32 19.14 7.51
N ASN A 18 -16.93 18.29 8.33
CA ASN A 18 -16.48 18.02 9.71
C ASN A 18 -15.80 16.65 9.88
N GLN A 19 -15.81 15.78 8.85
CA GLN A 19 -15.28 14.42 8.87
C GLN A 19 -14.68 14.10 7.50
N GLN A 20 -13.49 14.64 7.19
CA GLN A 20 -12.79 14.26 5.96
C GLN A 20 -12.55 12.74 5.96
N ALA A 21 -13.27 12.02 5.10
CA ALA A 21 -13.02 10.62 4.82
C ALA A 21 -11.65 10.49 4.12
N TYR A 22 -10.89 9.44 4.42
CA TYR A 22 -9.59 9.14 3.80
C TYR A 22 -8.52 10.25 3.97
N VAL A 23 -8.18 10.57 5.22
CA VAL A 23 -7.16 11.60 5.52
C VAL A 23 -5.81 10.96 5.82
N ALA A 24 -4.83 11.21 4.96
CA ALA A 24 -3.44 10.84 5.21
C ALA A 24 -2.92 11.51 6.50
N LEU A 25 -2.14 10.76 7.28
CA LEU A 25 -1.52 11.22 8.50
C LEU A 25 -0.05 11.58 8.27
N GLU A 26 0.36 12.69 8.86
CA GLU A 26 1.75 13.11 8.96
C GLU A 26 2.62 12.05 9.62
N SER A 27 3.89 11.96 9.22
CA SER A 27 4.85 10.96 9.72
C SER A 27 4.95 10.93 11.24
N SER A 28 4.90 12.09 11.91
CA SER A 28 4.92 12.22 13.37
C SER A 28 3.69 11.65 14.07
N LYS A 29 2.55 11.56 13.36
CA LYS A 29 1.28 11.04 13.86
C LYS A 29 1.06 9.56 13.52
N ARG A 30 1.97 8.93 12.77
CA ARG A 30 1.86 7.51 12.42
C ARG A 30 2.21 6.64 13.63
N ASN A 31 1.52 5.52 13.75
CA ASN A 31 1.97 4.42 14.61
C ASN A 31 3.15 3.70 13.96
N LEU A 32 3.68 2.65 14.60
CA LEU A 32 4.78 1.82 14.07
C LEU A 32 6.10 2.54 13.73
N ASN A 33 6.24 3.82 14.06
CA ASN A 33 7.43 4.63 13.82
C ASN A 33 8.73 4.02 14.38
N LYS A 34 8.67 3.30 15.50
CA LYS A 34 9.82 2.56 16.05
C LYS A 34 10.22 1.38 15.17
N ILE A 35 9.23 0.62 14.68
CA ILE A 35 9.45 -0.52 13.78
C ILE A 35 10.01 -0.04 12.45
N ALA A 36 9.40 1.00 11.85
CA ALA A 36 9.90 1.61 10.61
C ALA A 36 11.38 1.99 10.73
N ARG A 37 11.79 2.69 11.80
CA ARG A 37 13.19 3.03 12.05
C ARG A 37 14.10 1.81 12.22
N SER A 38 13.60 0.74 12.84
CA SER A 38 14.36 -0.51 12.99
C SER A 38 14.57 -1.20 11.65
N LEU A 39 13.53 -1.26 10.80
CA LEU A 39 13.61 -1.83 9.46
C LEU A 39 14.59 -1.05 8.58
N THR A 40 14.53 0.29 8.59
CA THR A 40 15.48 1.14 7.84
C THR A 40 16.93 0.95 8.26
N ARG A 41 17.19 0.55 9.52
CA ARG A 41 18.55 0.32 10.04
C ARG A 41 19.02 -1.12 9.86
N SER A 42 18.12 -2.04 9.51
CA SER A 42 18.46 -3.43 9.28
C SER A 42 19.20 -3.58 7.95
N ARG A 43 20.09 -4.57 7.87
CA ARG A 43 20.69 -4.98 6.59
C ARG A 43 19.84 -6.00 5.84
N ASP A 44 18.93 -6.67 6.56
CA ASP A 44 18.14 -7.78 6.04
C ASP A 44 16.79 -7.33 5.46
N TYR A 45 16.41 -6.06 5.66
CA TYR A 45 15.12 -5.53 5.25
C TYR A 45 15.28 -4.18 4.54
N LYS A 46 14.53 -3.99 3.45
CA LYS A 46 14.34 -2.71 2.79
C LYS A 46 12.94 -2.19 3.12
N LEU A 47 12.84 -1.05 3.79
CA LEU A 47 11.55 -0.38 4.00
C LEU A 47 11.15 0.34 2.71
N ILE A 48 10.15 -0.18 1.99
CA ILE A 48 9.62 0.44 0.78
C ILE A 48 8.77 1.67 1.12
N SER A 49 7.87 1.53 2.09
CA SER A 49 6.93 2.59 2.47
C SER A 49 6.38 2.41 3.87
N HIS A 50 6.02 3.52 4.50
CA HIS A 50 5.32 3.55 5.79
C HIS A 50 4.26 4.64 5.75
N GLN A 51 3.00 4.27 5.57
CA GLN A 51 1.87 5.18 5.43
C GLN A 51 0.86 4.97 6.56
N ALA A 52 0.08 6.00 6.87
CA ALA A 52 -1.08 5.88 7.74
C ALA A 52 -2.13 6.92 7.30
N TRP A 53 -3.40 6.57 7.44
CA TRP A 53 -4.52 7.44 7.12
C TRP A 53 -5.71 7.12 8.02
N ARG A 54 -6.66 8.04 8.11
CA ARG A 54 -7.97 7.84 8.74
C ARG A 54 -8.98 7.51 7.66
N GLN A 55 -9.81 6.50 7.89
CA GLN A 55 -10.91 6.14 6.98
C GLN A 55 -12.15 5.73 7.76
N PRO A 56 -13.35 5.96 7.19
CA PRO A 56 -14.56 5.34 7.71
C PRO A 56 -14.54 3.83 7.42
N PHE A 57 -15.14 3.04 8.31
CA PHE A 57 -15.34 1.61 8.08
C PHE A 57 -16.75 1.35 7.57
N ALA A 58 -16.85 0.59 6.49
CA ALA A 58 -18.10 0.17 5.88
C ALA A 58 -18.22 -1.36 5.85
N SER A 59 -19.42 -1.85 5.51
CA SER A 59 -19.66 -3.27 5.26
C SER A 59 -18.89 -3.76 4.03
N GLN A 60 -18.71 -5.07 3.87
CA GLN A 60 -17.97 -5.65 2.74
C GLN A 60 -18.49 -5.20 1.36
N THR A 61 -19.80 -4.96 1.22
CA THR A 61 -20.42 -4.55 -0.05
C THR A 61 -20.30 -3.05 -0.33
N GLN A 62 -19.96 -2.25 0.68
CA GLN A 62 -19.87 -0.79 0.60
C GLN A 62 -18.44 -0.27 0.77
N ALA A 63 -17.51 -1.13 1.18
CA ALA A 63 -16.11 -0.78 1.37
C ALA A 63 -15.44 -0.47 0.03
N VAL A 64 -14.57 0.54 0.04
CA VAL A 64 -13.85 1.02 -1.15
C VAL A 64 -12.39 0.53 -1.08
N PRO A 65 -11.86 -0.08 -2.15
CA PRO A 65 -10.44 -0.42 -2.21
C PRO A 65 -9.56 0.83 -2.18
N ILE A 66 -8.49 0.79 -1.41
CA ILE A 66 -7.47 1.84 -1.34
C ILE A 66 -6.32 1.48 -2.27
N LEU A 67 -6.06 2.32 -3.27
CA LEU A 67 -4.90 2.19 -4.14
C LEU A 67 -3.62 2.43 -3.32
N ILE A 68 -2.68 1.50 -3.42
CA ILE A 68 -1.37 1.59 -2.79
C ILE A 68 -0.33 1.63 -3.88
N GLN A 69 0.27 2.80 -4.06
CA GLN A 69 1.39 3.02 -4.96
C GLN A 69 2.58 3.52 -4.13
N ALA A 70 3.68 2.77 -4.13
CA ALA A 70 4.76 3.00 -3.20
C ALA A 70 6.13 2.52 -3.70
N GLY A 71 7.18 3.05 -3.08
CA GLY A 71 8.57 2.76 -3.44
C GLY A 71 9.05 3.60 -4.62
N ASN A 72 10.04 3.09 -5.34
CA ASN A 72 10.61 3.77 -6.51
C ASN A 72 9.64 3.74 -7.69
N HIS A 73 9.68 4.79 -8.52
CA HIS A 73 9.03 4.77 -9.83
C HIS A 73 9.84 3.89 -10.79
N LEU A 74 9.16 3.05 -11.55
CA LEU A 74 9.72 2.15 -12.56
C LEU A 74 9.05 2.43 -13.91
N GLY A 75 9.44 3.54 -14.53
CA GLY A 75 8.70 4.09 -15.67
C GLY A 75 7.38 4.69 -15.20
N ASP A 76 6.26 4.13 -15.68
CA ASP A 76 4.91 4.56 -15.32
C ASP A 76 4.36 3.82 -14.08
N ASP A 77 5.03 2.75 -13.65
CA ASP A 77 4.63 1.90 -12.53
C ASP A 77 5.37 2.25 -11.23
N PHE A 78 4.95 1.63 -10.13
CA PHE A 78 5.58 1.72 -8.82
C PHE A 78 6.18 0.38 -8.41
N GLU A 79 7.26 0.42 -7.62
CA GLU A 79 7.89 -0.76 -7.01
C GLU A 79 6.87 -1.62 -6.24
N VAL A 80 5.87 -0.99 -5.61
CA VAL A 80 4.67 -1.66 -5.10
C VAL A 80 3.43 -0.96 -5.65
N ASP A 81 2.55 -1.73 -6.28
CA ASP A 81 1.23 -1.28 -6.74
C ASP A 81 0.14 -2.26 -6.31
N GLY A 82 -1.13 -1.84 -6.30
CA GLY A 82 -2.28 -2.69 -6.02
C GLY A 82 -3.26 -2.06 -5.03
N THR A 83 -4.05 -2.88 -4.36
CA THR A 83 -5.11 -2.40 -3.48
C THR A 83 -5.15 -3.05 -2.11
N LEU A 84 -5.57 -2.26 -1.11
CA LEU A 84 -5.96 -2.74 0.19
C LEU A 84 -7.45 -2.44 0.43
N LEU A 85 -8.25 -3.46 0.69
CA LEU A 85 -9.65 -3.31 1.06
C LEU A 85 -9.83 -3.60 2.55
N PHE A 86 -10.40 -2.63 3.26
CA PHE A 86 -10.71 -2.74 4.69
C PHE A 86 -12.23 -2.73 4.87
N TYR A 87 -12.77 -3.69 5.62
CA TYR A 87 -14.22 -3.73 5.86
C TYR A 87 -14.59 -4.39 7.18
N LEU A 88 -15.78 -4.06 7.67
CA LEU A 88 -16.40 -4.69 8.83
C LEU A 88 -17.45 -5.71 8.38
N SER A 89 -17.43 -6.87 9.02
CA SER A 89 -18.55 -7.81 9.03
C SER A 89 -18.90 -8.08 10.50
N ARG A 90 -18.85 -9.35 10.95
CA ARG A 90 -18.77 -9.67 12.37
C ARG A 90 -17.43 -9.24 12.99
N PHE A 91 -16.40 -9.13 12.16
CA PHE A 91 -15.06 -8.73 12.55
C PHE A 91 -14.48 -7.74 11.56
N LEU A 92 -13.35 -7.14 11.92
CA LEU A 92 -12.53 -6.35 11.01
C LEU A 92 -11.78 -7.28 10.06
N HIS A 93 -11.81 -6.97 8.77
CA HIS A 93 -11.08 -7.70 7.74
C HIS A 93 -10.21 -6.75 6.92
N VAL A 94 -9.08 -7.29 6.46
CA VAL A 94 -8.30 -6.68 5.39
C VAL A 94 -8.14 -7.70 4.26
N LYS A 95 -8.27 -7.23 3.02
CA LYS A 95 -7.82 -7.93 1.83
C LYS A 95 -6.69 -7.11 1.22
N ALA A 96 -5.57 -7.76 0.98
CA ALA A 96 -4.45 -7.22 0.25
C ALA A 96 -4.37 -7.92 -1.10
N ASP A 97 -4.25 -7.14 -2.16
CA ASP A 97 -3.92 -7.58 -3.50
C ASP A 97 -2.85 -6.61 -4.01
N LEU A 98 -1.60 -6.94 -3.74
CA LEU A 98 -0.44 -6.09 -3.99
C LEU A 98 0.54 -6.80 -4.91
N TRP A 99 1.17 -6.05 -5.79
CA TRP A 99 2.22 -6.47 -6.69
C TRP A 99 3.52 -5.79 -6.28
N TYR A 100 4.60 -6.56 -6.22
CA TYR A 100 5.95 -6.07 -6.01
C TYR A 100 6.78 -6.31 -7.26
N THR A 101 7.44 -5.25 -7.71
CA THR A 101 8.29 -5.27 -8.89
C THR A 101 9.68 -4.77 -8.49
N PRO A 102 10.69 -5.66 -8.43
CA PRO A 102 12.02 -5.28 -7.96
C PRO A 102 12.67 -4.28 -8.92
N ASN A 103 13.38 -3.30 -8.36
CA ASN A 103 14.15 -2.34 -9.15
C ASN A 103 15.51 -2.96 -9.53
N LEU A 104 15.54 -3.59 -10.70
CA LEU A 104 16.73 -4.26 -11.22
C LEU A 104 17.86 -3.29 -11.60
N ASP A 105 17.53 -2.03 -11.91
CA ASP A 105 18.53 -1.03 -12.35
C ASP A 105 19.45 -0.58 -11.21
N GLN A 106 18.91 -0.36 -10.00
CA GLN A 106 19.73 0.01 -8.83
C GLN A 106 20.65 -1.13 -8.38
N ASP A 107 20.18 -2.38 -8.46
CA ASP A 107 20.98 -3.55 -8.07
C ASP A 107 22.15 -3.80 -9.04
N MET A 108 21.92 -3.57 -10.34
CA MET A 108 22.97 -3.70 -11.36
C MET A 108 23.96 -2.52 -11.34
N ALA A 109 23.49 -1.29 -11.10
CA ALA A 109 24.34 -0.10 -10.99
C ALA A 109 25.25 -0.13 -9.74
N SER A 110 24.81 -0.77 -8.66
CA SER A 110 25.61 -0.93 -7.43
C SER A 110 26.75 -1.95 -7.58
N THR A 111 26.63 -2.88 -8.54
CA THR A 111 27.60 -3.96 -8.76
C THR A 111 28.67 -3.59 -9.79
N ASN A 112 28.33 -2.77 -10.79
CA ASN A 112 29.23 -2.42 -11.90
C ASN A 112 29.49 -0.90 -11.95
N GLY A 113 30.54 -0.45 -11.25
CA GLY A 113 31.03 0.94 -11.27
C GLY A 113 31.63 1.42 -12.60
N ILE A 114 31.15 0.91 -13.74
CA ILE A 114 31.59 1.32 -15.08
C ILE A 114 30.35 1.67 -15.89
N GLY A 115 30.13 2.98 -16.07
CA GLY A 115 29.03 3.51 -16.87
C GLY A 115 29.20 3.22 -18.35
N PHE A 116 28.48 2.23 -18.85
CA PHE A 116 28.28 2.01 -20.28
C PHE A 116 26.85 2.45 -20.66
N SER A 117 26.75 3.51 -21.47
CA SER A 117 25.47 3.97 -22.04
C SER A 117 25.09 3.09 -23.24
N THR A 118 24.17 2.15 -23.04
CA THR A 118 23.43 1.45 -24.11
C THR A 118 21.94 1.58 -23.82
N ASN A 119 21.41 2.80 -23.94
CA ASN A 119 20.14 3.20 -23.34
C ASN A 119 18.87 2.70 -24.07
N ASP A 120 18.99 2.13 -25.27
CA ASP A 120 17.81 1.73 -26.07
C ASP A 120 17.57 0.21 -26.09
N ILE A 121 18.61 -0.62 -26.29
CA ILE A 121 18.48 -2.10 -26.31
C ILE A 121 18.16 -2.65 -24.91
N ASN A 122 18.66 -1.98 -23.87
CA ASN A 122 18.43 -2.40 -22.49
C ASN A 122 16.98 -2.16 -22.06
N LYS A 123 16.29 -1.13 -22.57
CA LYS A 123 14.97 -0.73 -22.07
C LYS A 123 13.85 -1.71 -22.38
N GLU A 124 13.87 -2.30 -23.58
CA GLU A 124 12.84 -3.27 -24.01
C GLU A 124 13.06 -4.65 -23.36
N LEU A 125 14.33 -5.06 -23.19
CA LEU A 125 14.69 -6.23 -22.40
C LEU A 125 14.39 -6.01 -20.90
N GLN A 126 14.67 -4.83 -20.36
CA GLN A 126 14.32 -4.46 -18.99
C GLN A 126 12.81 -4.51 -18.78
N ALA A 127 11.99 -3.90 -19.65
CA ALA A 127 10.54 -3.94 -19.53
C ALA A 127 9.98 -5.37 -19.55
N SER A 128 10.52 -6.24 -20.41
CA SER A 128 10.12 -7.66 -20.45
C SER A 128 10.56 -8.45 -19.21
N VAL A 129 11.75 -8.19 -18.65
CA VAL A 129 12.23 -8.82 -17.41
C VAL A 129 11.48 -8.30 -16.18
N ILE A 130 11.18 -7.01 -16.12
CA ILE A 130 10.35 -6.36 -15.11
C ILE A 130 8.95 -6.99 -15.12
N ALA A 131 8.32 -7.07 -16.29
CA ALA A 131 7.03 -7.73 -16.46
C ALA A 131 7.04 -9.22 -16.05
N ALA A 132 8.18 -9.91 -16.23
CA ALA A 132 8.37 -11.30 -15.83
C ALA A 132 8.68 -11.48 -14.33
N SER A 133 9.04 -10.42 -13.60
CA SER A 133 9.50 -10.47 -12.20
C SER A 133 8.52 -9.85 -11.22
N ASN A 134 7.23 -9.90 -11.53
CA ASN A 134 6.18 -9.38 -10.67
C ASN A 134 5.76 -10.43 -9.63
N TYR A 135 5.79 -10.05 -8.35
CA TYR A 135 5.41 -10.90 -7.24
C TYR A 135 4.11 -10.42 -6.62
N GLN A 136 3.08 -11.27 -6.61
CA GLN A 136 1.78 -10.92 -6.05
C GLN A 136 1.62 -11.41 -4.61
N LEU A 137 1.12 -10.53 -3.76
CA LEU A 137 0.61 -10.82 -2.44
C LEU A 137 -0.91 -10.65 -2.48
N GLU A 138 -1.61 -11.76 -2.64
CA GLU A 138 -3.08 -11.83 -2.51
C GLU A 138 -3.42 -12.52 -1.20
N HIS A 139 -3.95 -11.78 -0.23
CA HIS A 139 -4.28 -12.33 1.09
C HIS A 139 -5.50 -11.64 1.72
N SER A 140 -6.44 -12.44 2.21
CA SER A 140 -7.58 -11.99 3.03
C SER A 140 -7.43 -12.47 4.46
N ARG A 141 -7.60 -11.60 5.46
CA ARG A 141 -7.56 -12.02 6.87
C ARG A 141 -8.48 -11.22 7.77
N ARG A 142 -8.90 -11.88 8.86
CA ARG A 142 -9.50 -11.21 10.01
C ARG A 142 -8.40 -10.49 10.80
N MET A 143 -8.75 -9.30 11.29
CA MET A 143 -7.91 -8.41 12.07
C MET A 143 -8.52 -8.17 13.45
N ARG A 144 -7.68 -7.80 14.40
CA ARG A 144 -8.06 -7.27 15.72
C ARG A 144 -7.56 -5.82 15.83
N SER A 145 -8.40 -4.92 16.36
CA SER A 145 -8.02 -3.52 16.62
C SER A 145 -6.82 -3.45 17.56
N ALA A 146 -5.97 -2.44 17.38
CA ALA A 146 -4.73 -2.19 18.11
C ALA A 146 -3.72 -3.36 18.14
N THR A 147 -3.85 -4.31 17.21
CA THR A 147 -2.94 -5.46 17.10
C THR A 147 -2.15 -5.37 15.80
N LEU A 148 -0.83 -5.55 15.90
CA LEU A 148 0.05 -5.63 14.74
C LEU A 148 -0.14 -6.98 14.03
N HIS A 149 -0.40 -6.95 12.73
CA HIS A 149 -0.49 -8.13 11.89
C HIS A 149 0.57 -8.06 10.79
N TYR A 150 1.16 -9.21 10.49
CA TYR A 150 2.08 -9.37 9.37
C TYR A 150 1.40 -10.20 8.28
N ILE A 151 1.44 -9.70 7.04
CA ILE A 151 1.01 -10.43 5.85
C ILE A 151 2.27 -10.62 5.00
N ASP A 152 2.65 -11.88 4.84
CA ASP A 152 3.94 -12.27 4.30
C ASP A 152 3.82 -12.75 2.86
N HIS A 153 4.83 -12.41 2.07
CA HIS A 153 5.20 -13.10 0.85
C HIS A 153 6.73 -13.29 0.89
N PRO A 154 7.29 -14.41 0.38
CA PRO A 154 8.72 -14.73 0.55
C PRO A 154 9.72 -13.63 0.15
N LEU A 155 9.30 -12.69 -0.70
CA LEU A 155 10.13 -11.60 -1.21
C LEU A 155 9.74 -10.21 -0.69
N PHE A 156 8.51 -10.02 -0.20
CA PHE A 156 8.05 -8.75 0.36
C PHE A 156 6.88 -8.99 1.31
N GLY A 157 6.61 -8.07 2.24
CA GLY A 157 5.49 -8.23 3.16
C GLY A 157 5.01 -6.90 3.69
N ILE A 158 3.86 -6.93 4.35
CA ILE A 158 3.26 -5.74 4.94
C ILE A 158 2.96 -5.94 6.42
N LEU A 159 3.25 -4.90 7.19
CA LEU A 159 2.91 -4.77 8.60
C LEU A 159 1.73 -3.82 8.72
N ILE A 160 0.61 -4.31 9.25
CA ILE A 160 -0.65 -3.56 9.34
C ILE A 160 -1.13 -3.53 10.78
N GLN A 161 -1.48 -2.33 11.24
CA GLN A 161 -2.20 -2.09 12.49
C GLN A 161 -3.36 -1.15 12.20
N ILE A 162 -4.53 -1.45 12.77
CA ILE A 162 -5.75 -0.65 12.63
C ILE A 162 -6.22 -0.31 14.04
N GLU A 163 -6.56 0.96 14.26
CA GLU A 163 -7.02 1.46 15.55
C GLU A 163 -8.27 2.31 15.35
N ASP A 164 -9.13 2.28 16.36
CA ASP A 164 -10.32 3.12 16.39
C ASP A 164 -9.90 4.57 16.63
N TYR A 165 -10.44 5.49 15.84
CA TYR A 165 -10.15 6.90 15.99
C TYR A 165 -11.05 7.53 17.04
N THR A 166 -10.52 7.76 18.24
CA THR A 166 -11.19 8.52 19.31
C THR A 166 -10.79 9.99 19.25
N GLY A 167 -11.11 10.67 18.14
CA GLY A 167 -10.93 12.12 18.03
C GLY A 167 -11.78 12.90 19.05
N PRO A 168 -11.65 14.25 19.11
CA PRO A 168 -12.54 15.05 19.95
C PRO A 168 -14.01 14.66 19.69
N PRO A 169 -14.83 14.50 20.73
CA PRO A 169 -16.24 14.18 20.55
C PRO A 169 -16.89 15.21 19.63
N THR A 170 -17.69 14.69 18.70
CA THR A 170 -18.58 15.43 17.79
C THR A 170 -19.47 16.41 18.54
#